data_AF-A0A497IEY9-F1
#
_entry.id   AF-A0A497IEY9-F1
#
_cell.length_a   1.000
_cell.length_b   1.000
_cell.length_c   1.000
_cell.angle_alpha   90.00
_cell.angle_beta   90.00
_cell.angle_gamma   90.00
#
_symmetry.space_group_name_H-M   'P 1'
#
loop_
_entity.id
_entity.type
_entity.pdbx_description
1 polymer ?
#
loop_
_entity_poly.entity_id
_entity_poly.type
_entity_poly.pdbx_seq_one_letter_code
_entity_poly.pdbx_strand_id
1 'polypeptide(L)'
;MAIVGQIPHFWHDKEGKAHRNMLQIEVEEPQLKGGFPRDGSVTIRLQDEQAQKAFKMTAQEALQLGQELLDIAKELLSKKRELWRKRR
;
A
#
# COMPACT_ATOMS: atom_id res chain seq x y z
N MET A 1 0.89 -17.31 -4.41
CA MET A 1 0.71 -15.85 -4.18
C MET A 1 0.08 -15.26 -5.42
N ALA A 2 -1.00 -14.50 -5.26
CA ALA A 2 -1.72 -13.83 -6.32
C ALA A 2 -1.53 -12.30 -6.19
N ILE A 3 -1.32 -11.60 -7.31
CA ILE A 3 -1.27 -10.14 -7.31
C ILE A 3 -2.72 -9.64 -7.34
N VAL A 4 -3.09 -8.82 -6.36
CA VAL A 4 -4.47 -8.28 -6.23
C VAL A 4 -4.55 -6.79 -6.57
N GLY A 5 -3.42 -6.08 -6.55
CA GLY A 5 -3.40 -4.65 -6.88
C GLY A 5 -2.00 -4.16 -7.22
N GLN A 6 -1.95 -3.14 -8.09
CA GLN A 6 -0.73 -2.45 -8.47
C GLN A 6 -1.03 -0.95 -8.59
N ILE A 7 -0.22 -0.13 -7.94
CA ILE A 7 -0.34 1.33 -7.94
C ILE A 7 0.99 1.90 -8.45
N PRO A 8 1.03 2.41 -9.70
CA PRO A 8 2.19 3.10 -10.21
C PRO A 8 2.31 4.47 -9.54
N HIS A 9 3.51 4.81 -9.10
CA HIS A 9 3.82 6.10 -8.50
C HIS A 9 4.93 6.79 -9.28
N PHE A 10 4.62 7.97 -9.82
CA PHE A 10 5.56 8.82 -10.54
C PHE A 10 5.89 10.02 -9.67
N TRP A 11 7.18 10.31 -9.51
CA TRP A 11 7.65 11.44 -8.71
C TRP A 11 8.94 12.00 -9.30
N HIS A 12 9.26 13.25 -8.94
CA HIS A 12 10.54 13.87 -9.30
C HIS A 12 11.36 14.05 -8.03
N ASP A 13 12.65 13.75 -8.11
CA ASP A 13 13.57 14.00 -7.00
C ASP A 13 13.93 15.49 -6.88
N LYS A 14 14.78 15.81 -5.89
CA LYS A 14 15.25 17.18 -5.65
C LYS A 14 16.10 17.75 -6.80
N GLU A 15 16.64 16.90 -7.66
CA GLU A 15 17.42 17.26 -8.85
C GLU A 15 16.53 17.37 -10.10
N GLY A 16 15.23 17.08 -9.97
CA GLY A 16 14.27 17.13 -11.07
C GLY A 16 14.29 15.88 -11.95
N LYS A 17 14.97 14.80 -11.56
CA LYS A 17 14.92 13.53 -12.32
C LYS A 17 13.60 12.82 -12.03
N ALA A 18 12.99 12.31 -13.09
CA ALA A 18 11.75 11.56 -13.01
C ALA A 18 12.03 10.11 -12.59
N HIS A 19 11.29 9.65 -11.58
CA HIS A 19 11.36 8.31 -11.03
C HIS A 19 10.00 7.63 -11.13
N ARG A 20 10.02 6.31 -11.26
CA ARG A 20 8.81 5.49 -11.31
C ARG A 20 8.95 4.30 -10.38
N ASN A 21 8.06 4.25 -9.40
CA ASN A 21 7.94 3.14 -8.47
C ASN A 21 6.62 2.41 -8.70
N MET A 22 6.58 1.13 -8.34
CA MET A 22 5.36 0.35 -8.33
C MET A 22 5.11 -0.18 -6.92
N LEU A 23 3.96 0.18 -6.34
CA LEU A 23 3.46 -0.48 -5.16
C LEU A 23 2.59 -1.66 -5.59
N GLN A 24 2.99 -2.87 -5.27
CA GLN A 24 2.28 -4.10 -5.59
C GLN A 24 1.74 -4.74 -4.32
N ILE A 25 0.48 -5.18 -4.37
CA ILE A 25 -0.19 -5.88 -3.28
C ILE A 25 -0.41 -7.32 -3.73
N GLU A 26 0.12 -8.24 -2.95
CA GLU A 26 0.05 -9.68 -3.17
C GLU A 26 -0.70 -10.34 -2.01
N VAL A 27 -1.45 -11.39 -2.30
CA VAL A 27 -2.15 -12.21 -1.30
C VAL A 27 -1.70 -13.65 -1.41
N GLU A 28 -1.48 -14.26 -0.26
CA GLU A 28 -1.36 -15.70 -0.08
C GLU A 28 -2.62 -16.18 0.63
N GLU A 29 -3.38 -17.08 0.00
CA GLU A 29 -4.60 -17.63 0.59
C GLU A 29 -4.26 -18.55 1.79
N PRO A 30 -5.15 -18.63 2.80
CA PRO A 30 -5.04 -19.64 3.84
C PRO A 30 -5.00 -21.03 3.23
N GLN A 31 -4.15 -21.90 3.76
CA GLN A 31 -3.93 -23.24 3.21
C GLN A 31 -3.76 -24.28 4.30
N LEU A 32 -4.21 -25.51 4.03
CA LEU A 32 -3.93 -26.64 4.90
C LEU A 32 -2.51 -27.14 4.62
N LYS A 33 -1.64 -27.12 5.63
CA LYS A 33 -0.29 -27.70 5.54
C LYS A 33 -0.16 -28.85 6.52
N GLY A 34 -0.15 -30.08 5.99
CA GLY A 34 -0.09 -31.29 6.81
C GLY A 34 -1.35 -31.48 7.68
N GLY A 35 -2.52 -31.05 7.20
CA GLY A 35 -3.79 -31.15 7.92
C GLY A 35 -4.07 -30.00 8.90
N PHE A 36 -3.10 -29.12 9.15
CA PHE A 36 -3.29 -27.95 10.01
C PHE A 36 -3.55 -26.69 9.19
N PRO A 37 -4.49 -25.81 9.61
CA PRO A 37 -4.73 -24.55 8.95
C PRO A 37 -3.54 -23.62 9.15
N ARG A 38 -3.07 -23.01 8.07
CA ARG A 38 -2.16 -21.87 8.09
C ARG A 38 -2.90 -20.63 7.61
N ASP A 39 -2.66 -19.53 8.31
CA ASP A 39 -3.23 -18.25 7.97
C ASP A 39 -2.73 -17.77 6.60
N GLY A 40 -3.61 -17.07 5.89
CA GLY A 40 -3.24 -16.29 4.73
C GLY A 40 -2.40 -15.08 5.12
N SER A 41 -1.80 -14.45 4.12
CA SER A 41 -0.99 -13.26 4.35
C SER A 41 -1.12 -12.27 3.21
N VAL A 42 -0.88 -10.99 3.53
CA VAL A 42 -0.85 -9.90 2.56
C VAL A 42 0.59 -9.40 2.48
N THR A 43 1.11 -9.23 1.28
CA THR A 43 2.45 -8.68 1.05
C THR A 43 2.35 -7.40 0.25
N ILE A 44 2.90 -6.31 0.78
CA ILE A 44 3.09 -5.07 0.04
C ILE A 44 4.54 -5.03 -0.44
N ARG A 45 4.73 -4.93 -1.76
CA ARG A 45 6.04 -4.85 -2.40
C ARG A 45 6.20 -3.49 -3.05
N LEU A 46 7.28 -2.80 -2.71
CA LEU A 46 7.74 -1.62 -3.42
C LEU A 46 8.82 -2.06 -4.40
N GLN A 47 8.53 -1.91 -5.69
CA GLN A 47 9.48 -2.11 -6.77
C GLN A 47 9.95 -0.75 -7.25
N ASP A 48 11.26 -0.54 -7.18
CA ASP A 48 11.99 0.59 -7.74
C ASP A 48 13.13 0.02 -8.62
N GLU A 49 13.74 0.85 -9.46
CA GLU A 49 14.85 0.47 -10.34
C GLU A 49 16.05 -0.12 -9.57
N GLN A 50 16.24 0.28 -8.32
CA GLN A 50 17.41 -0.07 -7.51
C GLN A 50 17.11 -1.02 -6.35
N ALA A 51 15.85 -1.17 -5.93
CA ALA A 51 15.51 -1.95 -4.76
C ALA A 51 14.12 -2.58 -4.88
N GLN A 52 14.04 -3.84 -4.44
CA GLN A 52 12.77 -4.50 -4.17
C GLN A 52 12.64 -4.70 -2.66
N LYS A 53 11.81 -3.88 -2.02
CA LYS A 53 11.47 -4.06 -0.60
C LYS A 53 10.08 -4.66 -0.51
N ALA A 54 9.90 -5.63 0.38
CA ALA A 54 8.62 -6.26 0.62
C ALA A 54 8.32 -6.27 2.12
N PHE A 55 7.07 -6.01 2.46
CA PHE A 55 6.54 -6.08 3.81
C PHE A 55 5.42 -7.11 3.82
N LYS A 56 5.66 -8.24 4.48
CA LYS A 56 4.68 -9.33 4.63
C LYS A 56 3.97 -9.17 5.96
N MET A 57 2.65 -9.24 5.92
CA MET A 57 1.75 -9.00 7.04
C MET A 57 0.74 -10.14 7.17
N THR A 58 0.29 -10.36 8.40
CA THR A 58 -0.93 -11.11 8.69
C THR A 58 -2.16 -10.37 8.18
N ALA A 59 -3.29 -11.07 8.07
CA ALA A 59 -4.56 -10.45 7.69
C ALA A 59 -5.00 -9.35 8.68
N GLN A 60 -4.71 -9.50 9.97
CA GLN A 60 -5.06 -8.52 11.00
C GLN A 60 -4.23 -7.24 10.88
N GLU A 61 -2.91 -7.35 10.70
CA GLU A 61 -2.03 -6.20 10.47
C GLU A 61 -2.40 -5.46 9.19
N ALA A 62 -2.71 -6.20 8.12
CA ALA A 62 -3.14 -5.62 6.86
C ALA A 62 -4.47 -4.86 7.00
N LEU A 63 -5.42 -5.39 7.77
CA LEU A 63 -6.68 -4.73 8.07
C LEU A 63 -6.46 -3.43 8.85
N GLN A 64 -5.61 -3.48 9.89
CA GLN A 64 -5.28 -2.30 10.69
C GLN A 64 -4.64 -1.21 9.82
N LEU A 65 -3.63 -1.56 9.03
CA LEU A 65 -2.97 -0.62 8.12
C LEU A 65 -3.97 0.01 7.13
N GLY A 66 -4.86 -0.80 6.56
CA GLY A 66 -5.89 -0.32 5.64
C GLY A 66 -6.83 0.71 6.28
N GLN A 67 -7.23 0.48 7.53
CA GLN A 67 -8.09 1.41 8.27
C GLN A 67 -7.37 2.72 8.58
N GLU A 68 -6.13 2.67 9.06
CA GLU A 68 -5.33 3.86 9.34
C GLU A 68 -5.11 4.70 8.08
N LEU A 69 -4.77 4.07 6.95
CA LEU A 69 -4.61 4.77 5.67
C LEU A 69 -5.91 5.43 5.19
N LEU A 70 -7.05 4.76 5.36
CA LEU A 70 -8.36 5.30 4.99
C LEU A 70 -8.69 6.56 5.79
N ASP A 71 -8.46 6.53 7.10
CA ASP A 71 -8.80 7.64 8.00
C ASP A 71 -7.89 8.85 7.73
N ILE A 72 -6.58 8.63 7.55
CA ILE A 72 -5.63 9.67 7.14
C ILE A 72 -6.04 10.30 5.81
N ALA A 73 -6.41 9.48 4.81
CA ALA A 73 -6.82 9.97 3.50
C ALA A 73 -8.08 10.85 3.57
N LYS A 74 -9.09 10.44 4.36
CA LYS A 74 -10.30 11.25 4.59
C LYS A 74 -9.97 12.60 5.22
N GLU A 75 -9.10 12.62 6.23
CA GLU A 75 -8.69 13.84 6.92
C GLU A 75 -7.99 14.81 5.96
N LEU A 76 -7.03 14.33 5.18
CA LEU A 76 -6.31 15.15 4.20
C LEU A 76 -7.24 15.74 3.13
N LEU A 77 -8.20 14.95 2.63
CA LEU A 77 -9.19 15.43 1.68
C LEU A 77 -10.11 16.49 2.29
N SER A 78 -10.52 16.32 3.55
CA SER A 78 -11.32 17.32 4.26
C SER A 78 -10.55 18.63 4.43
N LYS A 79 -9.31 18.56 4.96
CA LYS A 79 -8.42 19.72 5.13
C LYS A 79 -8.21 20.47 3.82
N LYS A 80 -8.00 19.75 2.71
CA LYS A 80 -7.89 20.36 1.38
C LYS A 80 -9.15 21.13 0.98
N ARG A 81 -10.35 20.57 1.22
CA ARG A 81 -11.64 21.25 0.93
C ARG A 81 -11.82 22.51 1.78
N GLU A 82 -11.43 22.47 3.04
CA GLU A 82 -11.46 23.66 3.92
C GLU A 82 -10.56 24.78 3.42
N LEU A 83 -9.34 24.46 2.98
CA LEU A 83 -8.43 25.44 2.39
C LEU A 83 -9.03 26.10 1.14
N TRP A 84 -9.71 25.32 0.29
CA TRP A 84 -10.44 25.87 -0.86
C TRP A 84 -11.59 26.79 -0.45
N ARG A 85 -12.31 26.46 0.62
CA ARG A 85 -13.39 27.31 1.14
C ARG A 85 -12.87 28.62 1.72
N LYS A 86 -11.74 28.60 2.45
CA LYS A 86 -11.12 29.80 3.05
C LYS A 86 -10.48 30.75 2.03
N ARG A 87 -10.16 30.26 0.82
CA ARG A 87 -9.62 31.09 -0.27
C ARG A 87 -10.70 31.94 -0.96
N ARG A 88 -11.97 31.54 -0.85
CA ARG A 88 -13.12 32.32 -1.34
C ARG A 88 -13.48 33.40 -0.34
#